data_AF-A0A5C2M8G1-F1
#
_entry.id   AF-A0A5C2M8G1-F1
#
_cell.length_a   1.000
_cell.length_b   1.000
_cell.length_c   1.000
_cell.angle_alpha   90.00
_cell.angle_beta   90.00
_cell.angle_gamma   90.00
#
_symmetry.space_group_name_H-M   'P 1'
#
loop_
_entity.id
_entity.type
_entity.pdbx_description
1 polymer ?
#
loop_
_entity_poly.entity_id
_entity_poly.type
_entity_poly.pdbx_seq_one_letter_code
_entity_poly.pdbx_strand_id
1 'polypeptide(L)'
;MPIPNLTSQPKHTVSQWLASAPQAFLRSPRFSTNREQQMAIAACGLWFLAQLLYLHDLSTTPWPWLESVVEAAAVVIIGGFPVLWWARGQRDFNKMAQRWPGRLLLSLVLYIAIGLILPQAGRFPWQRVLTNLIFADQPWLNLLIFLGGVWAMVRVPFLLRQQTTPPPVLWAWISGAALYLLLSHSGLISPAFPKAYTEGFIITPIYLLLCAWGDWQRRHPPRATPTGLGLHDLPLIAVSLFSLYWFSTPYFRFGPFVALQLFILVIIFGGGLGRSHFGYSFEPRWRDARLLAAMFLAALVTMVPLGSLLGFLPLAKFNLTPSPLAVFVYVTLFAMRVGIFEEVLFRSGLMIFVRDLWQHYGGDRQRPVVITWGAILICSLLFGILHVGNEPNADIQLPLMAYRAVYIIMATLASLFYCLTFACTQRLWAGVLLHGLVDAIAVVFFGAALVAPF
;
A
#
# COMPACT_ATOMS: atom_id res chain seq x y z
N MET A 1 19.83 13.85 -61.15
CA MET A 1 19.01 14.05 -59.94
C MET A 1 19.86 13.67 -58.73
N PRO A 2 20.15 14.58 -57.80
CA PRO A 2 20.87 14.24 -56.58
C PRO A 2 19.95 13.49 -55.61
N ILE A 3 20.49 12.43 -55.02
CA ILE A 3 19.85 11.58 -54.01
C ILE A 3 19.64 12.42 -52.74
N PRO A 4 18.43 12.45 -52.13
CA PRO A 4 18.21 13.20 -50.92
C PRO A 4 19.06 12.62 -49.78
N ASN A 5 19.75 13.51 -49.08
CA ASN A 5 20.52 13.22 -47.89
C ASN A 5 19.76 12.33 -46.91
N LEU A 6 20.44 11.27 -46.46
CA LEU A 6 20.12 10.53 -45.25
C LEU A 6 19.81 11.53 -44.12
N THR A 7 18.54 11.58 -43.74
CA THR A 7 18.09 12.22 -42.51
C THR A 7 18.91 11.66 -41.36
N SER A 8 19.78 12.48 -40.78
CA SER A 8 20.41 12.22 -39.51
C SER A 8 19.29 11.92 -38.50
N GLN A 9 19.27 10.71 -37.96
CA GLN A 9 18.40 10.41 -36.83
C GLN A 9 18.74 11.42 -35.73
N PRO A 10 17.77 12.17 -35.18
CA PRO A 10 18.05 13.10 -34.11
C PRO A 10 18.66 12.30 -32.96
N LYS A 11 19.86 12.71 -32.52
CA LYS A 11 20.48 12.20 -31.30
C LYS A 11 19.46 12.41 -30.17
N HIS A 12 18.77 11.35 -29.77
CA HIS A 12 17.86 11.37 -28.63
C HIS A 12 18.68 11.75 -27.40
N THR A 13 18.60 13.01 -26.98
CA THR A 13 19.27 13.47 -25.76
C THR A 13 18.50 12.97 -24.54
N VAL A 14 19.19 12.76 -23.42
CA VAL A 14 18.57 12.37 -22.14
C VAL A 14 17.47 13.37 -21.73
N SER A 15 17.68 14.66 -22.01
CA SER A 15 16.68 15.71 -21.77
C SER A 15 15.39 15.53 -22.58
N GLN A 16 15.48 15.13 -23.85
CA GLN A 16 14.30 14.84 -24.67
C GLN A 16 13.57 13.59 -24.18
N TRP A 17 14.30 12.58 -23.73
CA TRP A 17 13.70 11.37 -23.15
C TRP A 17 12.95 11.69 -21.85
N LEU A 18 13.58 12.43 -20.92
CA LEU A 18 12.96 12.87 -19.65
C LEU A 18 11.71 13.74 -19.86
N ALA A 19 11.68 14.53 -20.93
CA ALA A 19 10.51 15.34 -21.25
C ALA A 19 9.35 14.52 -21.85
N SER A 20 9.64 13.50 -22.66
CA SER A 20 8.66 12.82 -23.50
C SER A 20 8.20 11.45 -22.99
N ALA A 21 9.11 10.63 -22.46
CA ALA A 21 8.79 9.26 -22.03
C ALA A 21 7.77 9.21 -20.88
N PRO A 22 7.83 10.07 -19.85
CA PRO A 22 6.86 10.06 -18.76
C PRO A 22 5.44 10.44 -19.20
N GLN A 23 5.28 11.14 -20.34
CA GLN A 23 3.96 11.56 -20.83
C GLN A 23 3.06 10.38 -21.25
N ALA A 24 3.62 9.16 -21.35
CA ALA A 24 2.83 7.94 -21.45
C ALA A 24 1.76 7.87 -20.34
N PHE A 25 2.08 8.39 -19.15
CA PHE A 25 1.20 8.54 -17.98
C PHE A 25 -0.17 9.20 -18.26
N LEU A 26 -0.25 10.05 -19.27
CA LEU A 26 -1.47 10.79 -19.63
C LEU A 26 -2.44 9.97 -20.49
N ARG A 27 -2.05 8.79 -20.95
CA ARG A 27 -2.88 7.93 -21.81
C ARG A 27 -3.41 6.75 -21.01
N SER A 28 -4.53 6.18 -21.41
CA SER A 28 -5.00 4.92 -20.80
C SER A 28 -4.26 3.72 -21.40
N PRO A 29 -3.52 2.92 -20.59
CA PRO A 29 -2.84 1.74 -21.07
C PRO A 29 -3.81 0.61 -21.45
N ARG A 30 -3.42 -0.17 -22.47
CA ARG A 30 -4.08 -1.44 -22.81
C ARG A 30 -3.31 -2.60 -22.18
N PHE A 31 -4.00 -3.42 -21.40
CA PHE A 31 -3.43 -4.55 -20.66
C PHE A 31 -3.80 -5.90 -21.28
N SER A 32 -2.89 -6.87 -21.21
CA SER A 32 -3.12 -8.26 -21.62
C SER A 32 -3.31 -9.15 -20.38
N THR A 33 -4.39 -9.93 -20.34
CA THR A 33 -4.88 -10.61 -19.12
C THR A 33 -4.22 -11.94 -18.80
N ASN A 34 -3.60 -12.65 -19.76
CA ASN A 34 -3.15 -14.03 -19.54
C ASN A 34 -1.81 -14.13 -18.77
N ARG A 35 -0.88 -13.19 -18.98
CA ARG A 35 0.44 -13.21 -18.31
C ARG A 35 0.37 -12.75 -16.86
N GLU A 36 -0.60 -11.90 -16.52
CA GLU A 36 -0.81 -11.37 -15.17
C GLU A 36 -1.14 -12.48 -14.16
N GLN A 37 -1.94 -13.47 -14.55
CA GLN A 37 -2.32 -14.56 -13.66
C GLN A 37 -1.11 -15.42 -13.25
N GLN A 38 -0.28 -15.81 -14.22
CA GLN A 38 0.92 -16.61 -13.95
C GLN A 38 1.88 -15.85 -13.04
N MET A 39 2.07 -14.56 -13.28
CA MET A 39 2.91 -13.72 -12.41
C MET A 39 2.32 -13.52 -11.03
N ALA A 40 1.01 -13.33 -10.90
CA ALA A 40 0.36 -13.21 -9.60
C ALA A 40 0.57 -14.48 -8.77
N ILE A 41 0.38 -15.66 -9.38
CA ILE A 41 0.61 -16.95 -8.70
C ILE A 41 2.09 -17.10 -8.31
N ALA A 42 3.02 -16.81 -9.23
CA ALA A 42 4.45 -16.88 -8.94
C ALA A 42 4.86 -15.91 -7.83
N ALA A 43 4.38 -14.67 -7.87
CA ALA A 43 4.64 -13.65 -6.86
C ALA A 43 4.07 -14.06 -5.49
N CYS A 44 2.86 -14.61 -5.44
CA CYS A 44 2.30 -15.17 -4.21
C CYS A 44 3.14 -16.34 -3.66
N GLY A 45 3.63 -17.23 -4.53
CA GLY A 45 4.50 -18.33 -4.13
C GLY A 45 5.84 -17.84 -3.57
N LEU A 46 6.46 -16.86 -4.23
CA LEU A 46 7.70 -16.24 -3.76
C LEU A 46 7.50 -15.50 -2.43
N TRP A 47 6.40 -14.76 -2.29
CA TRP A 47 6.05 -14.09 -1.05
C TRP A 47 5.84 -15.09 0.09
N PHE A 48 5.07 -16.16 -0.15
CA PHE A 48 4.86 -17.22 0.84
C PHE A 48 6.19 -17.79 1.30
N LEU A 49 7.06 -18.16 0.35
CA LEU A 49 8.37 -18.72 0.65
C LEU A 49 9.25 -17.74 1.44
N ALA A 50 9.33 -16.47 1.01
CA ALA A 50 10.12 -15.46 1.71
C ALA A 50 9.60 -15.19 3.13
N GLN A 51 8.27 -15.16 3.32
CA GLN A 51 7.66 -14.97 4.64
C GLN A 51 7.91 -16.16 5.56
N LEU A 52 7.84 -17.38 5.03
CA LEU A 52 8.16 -18.61 5.77
C LEU A 52 9.63 -18.63 6.20
N LEU A 53 10.56 -18.43 5.26
CA LEU A 53 12.00 -18.40 5.53
C LEU A 53 12.36 -17.29 6.51
N TYR A 54 11.70 -16.13 6.42
CA TYR A 54 11.91 -15.06 7.39
C TYR A 54 11.49 -15.49 8.80
N LEU A 55 10.26 -16.00 8.97
CA LEU A 55 9.75 -16.37 10.29
C LEU A 55 10.54 -17.53 10.91
N HIS A 56 10.90 -18.51 10.09
CA HIS A 56 11.53 -19.73 10.55
C HIS A 56 13.05 -19.62 10.72
N ASP A 57 13.75 -18.93 9.81
CA ASP A 57 15.22 -18.96 9.76
C ASP A 57 15.88 -17.62 10.12
N LEU A 58 15.28 -16.50 9.70
CA LEU A 58 15.95 -15.18 9.78
C LEU A 58 15.44 -14.26 10.88
N SER A 59 14.29 -14.56 11.48
CA SER A 59 13.75 -13.75 12.56
C SER A 59 14.64 -13.86 13.81
N THR A 60 14.69 -12.81 14.62
CA THR A 60 15.47 -12.81 15.87
C THR A 60 14.99 -13.86 16.87
N THR A 61 13.72 -14.27 16.74
CA THR A 61 13.11 -15.32 17.55
C THR A 61 12.36 -16.30 16.64
N PRO A 62 13.09 -17.25 16.00
CA PRO A 62 12.53 -18.23 15.07
C PRO A 62 11.22 -18.85 15.53
N TRP A 63 10.25 -18.89 14.62
CA TRP A 63 8.95 -19.51 14.84
C TRP A 63 9.04 -21.01 14.52
N PRO A 64 8.26 -21.87 15.20
CA PRO A 64 8.16 -23.26 14.78
C PRO A 64 7.52 -23.36 13.40
N TRP A 65 7.79 -24.48 12.74
CA TRP A 65 7.48 -24.64 11.31
C TRP A 65 5.98 -24.48 11.01
N LEU A 66 5.09 -25.10 11.81
CA LEU A 66 3.64 -25.04 11.59
C LEU A 66 3.08 -23.62 11.73
N GLU A 67 3.45 -22.91 12.79
CA GLU A 67 3.05 -21.53 13.02
C GLU A 67 3.56 -20.61 11.90
N SER A 68 4.79 -20.84 11.43
CA SER A 68 5.38 -20.09 10.32
C SER A 68 4.62 -20.30 9.02
N VAL A 69 4.24 -21.55 8.71
CA VAL A 69 3.44 -21.91 7.53
C VAL A 69 2.05 -21.28 7.61
N VAL A 70 1.37 -21.35 8.75
CA VAL A 70 0.04 -20.76 8.94
C VAL A 70 0.07 -19.25 8.80
N GLU A 71 1.06 -18.57 9.39
CA GLU A 71 1.23 -17.13 9.27
C GLU A 71 1.53 -16.71 7.82
N ALA A 72 2.49 -17.38 7.17
CA ALA A 72 2.85 -17.09 5.78
C ALA A 72 1.66 -17.32 4.83
N ALA A 73 0.91 -18.41 5.04
CA ALA A 73 -0.28 -18.71 4.26
C ALA A 73 -1.37 -17.65 4.46
N ALA A 74 -1.63 -17.20 5.70
CA ALA A 74 -2.61 -16.17 5.97
C ALA A 74 -2.25 -14.84 5.32
N VAL A 75 -0.98 -14.42 5.42
CA VAL A 75 -0.48 -13.18 4.79
C VAL A 75 -0.72 -13.19 3.28
N VAL A 76 -0.41 -14.30 2.62
CA VAL A 76 -0.54 -14.40 1.15
C VAL A 76 -1.99 -14.66 0.73
N ILE A 77 -2.73 -15.56 1.37
CA ILE A 77 -4.08 -15.94 0.92
C ILE A 77 -5.10 -14.85 1.25
N ILE A 78 -5.04 -14.27 2.44
CA ILE A 78 -5.99 -13.25 2.90
C ILE A 78 -5.59 -11.88 2.40
N GLY A 79 -4.29 -11.55 2.46
CA GLY A 79 -3.76 -10.25 2.08
C GLY A 79 -3.36 -10.16 0.61
N GLY A 80 -2.33 -10.91 0.23
CA GLY A 80 -1.61 -10.72 -1.03
C GLY A 80 -2.32 -11.17 -2.30
N PHE A 81 -2.93 -12.34 -2.28
CA PHE A 81 -3.56 -12.95 -3.44
C PHE A 81 -4.71 -12.08 -3.97
N PRO A 82 -5.64 -11.56 -3.16
CA PRO A 82 -6.66 -10.62 -3.64
C PRO A 82 -6.07 -9.39 -4.34
N VAL A 83 -5.00 -8.81 -3.76
CA VAL A 83 -4.32 -7.62 -4.29
C VAL A 83 -3.66 -7.89 -5.64
N LEU A 84 -3.09 -9.07 -5.87
CA LEU A 84 -2.50 -9.39 -7.18
C LEU A 84 -3.56 -9.88 -8.18
N TRP A 85 -4.53 -10.66 -7.69
CA TRP A 85 -5.56 -11.29 -8.51
C TRP A 85 -6.49 -10.28 -9.19
N TRP A 86 -6.87 -9.22 -8.48
CA TRP A 86 -7.79 -8.23 -9.05
C TRP A 86 -7.20 -7.45 -10.21
N ALA A 87 -5.88 -7.38 -10.34
CA ALA A 87 -5.23 -6.75 -11.49
C ALA A 87 -5.62 -7.39 -12.83
N ARG A 88 -6.04 -8.67 -12.86
CA ARG A 88 -6.54 -9.36 -14.07
C ARG A 88 -7.81 -8.72 -14.67
N GLY A 89 -8.50 -7.88 -13.92
CA GLY A 89 -9.79 -7.31 -14.28
C GLY A 89 -10.95 -8.18 -13.78
N GLN A 90 -11.97 -7.50 -13.28
CA GLN A 90 -13.17 -8.11 -12.71
C GLN A 90 -14.39 -7.72 -13.54
N ARG A 91 -15.28 -8.68 -13.81
CA ARG A 91 -16.45 -8.46 -14.68
C ARG A 91 -17.65 -7.85 -13.94
N ASP A 92 -17.69 -7.91 -12.60
CA ASP A 92 -18.88 -7.52 -11.83
C ASP A 92 -18.53 -7.03 -10.42
N PHE A 93 -18.35 -5.71 -10.29
CA PHE A 93 -18.06 -5.06 -9.00
C PHE A 93 -19.14 -5.33 -7.94
N ASN A 94 -20.42 -5.35 -8.33
CA ASN A 94 -21.52 -5.53 -7.40
C ASN A 94 -21.48 -6.91 -6.73
N LYS A 95 -21.20 -7.97 -7.50
CA LYS A 95 -21.02 -9.31 -6.93
C LYS A 95 -19.83 -9.39 -5.98
N MET A 96 -18.74 -8.68 -6.28
CA MET A 96 -17.59 -8.62 -5.37
C MET A 96 -17.93 -7.88 -4.07
N ALA A 97 -18.53 -6.70 -4.17
CA ALA A 97 -18.94 -5.89 -3.02
C ALA A 97 -19.89 -6.65 -2.07
N GLN A 98 -20.70 -7.56 -2.61
CA GLN A 98 -21.58 -8.43 -1.82
C GLN A 98 -20.85 -9.61 -1.18
N ARG A 99 -19.91 -10.25 -1.88
CA ARG A 99 -19.28 -11.50 -1.43
C ARG A 99 -18.00 -11.30 -0.62
N TRP A 100 -17.24 -10.26 -0.91
CA TRP A 100 -15.91 -10.05 -0.34
C TRP A 100 -15.92 -9.88 1.19
N PRO A 101 -16.83 -9.09 1.80
CA PRO A 101 -16.91 -8.99 3.26
C PRO A 101 -17.08 -10.34 3.95
N GLY A 102 -18.01 -11.18 3.46
CA GLY A 102 -18.25 -12.51 4.03
C GLY A 102 -17.06 -13.46 3.85
N ARG A 103 -16.38 -13.39 2.70
CA ARG A 103 -15.16 -14.19 2.46
C ARG A 103 -14.02 -13.77 3.38
N LEU A 104 -13.83 -12.46 3.58
CA LEU A 104 -12.81 -11.95 4.50
C LEU A 104 -13.08 -12.43 5.93
N LEU A 105 -14.32 -12.29 6.40
CA LEU A 105 -14.72 -12.75 7.74
C LEU A 105 -14.51 -14.25 7.91
N LEU A 106 -14.91 -15.06 6.92
CA LEU A 106 -14.70 -16.50 6.96
C LEU A 106 -13.21 -16.85 7.04
N SER A 107 -12.38 -16.23 6.19
CA SER A 107 -10.93 -16.45 6.20
C SER A 107 -10.29 -16.03 7.53
N LEU A 108 -10.75 -14.92 8.11
CA LEU A 108 -10.27 -14.41 9.39
C LEU A 108 -10.64 -15.34 10.55
N VAL A 109 -11.90 -15.81 10.59
CA VAL A 109 -12.37 -16.79 11.57
C VAL A 109 -11.57 -18.09 11.46
N LEU A 110 -11.37 -18.59 10.24
CA LEU A 110 -10.61 -19.81 10.00
C LEU A 110 -9.15 -19.67 10.46
N TYR A 111 -8.51 -18.54 10.12
CA TYR A 111 -7.13 -18.27 10.54
C TYR A 111 -7.00 -18.19 12.06
N ILE A 112 -7.90 -17.49 12.74
CA ILE A 112 -7.91 -17.40 14.21
C ILE A 112 -8.13 -18.77 14.83
N ALA A 113 -9.11 -19.54 14.33
CA ALA A 113 -9.42 -20.87 14.84
C ALA A 113 -8.22 -21.83 14.69
N ILE A 114 -7.56 -21.83 13.52
CA ILE A 114 -6.35 -22.63 13.29
C ILE A 114 -5.24 -22.19 14.24
N GLY A 115 -4.95 -20.90 14.33
CA GLY A 115 -3.89 -20.36 15.19
C GLY A 115 -4.07 -20.71 16.68
N LEU A 116 -5.30 -20.74 17.17
CA LEU A 116 -5.62 -21.10 18.56
C LEU A 116 -5.42 -22.59 18.87
N ILE A 117 -5.48 -23.47 17.87
CA ILE A 117 -5.29 -24.93 18.03
C ILE A 117 -3.79 -25.29 18.00
N LEU A 118 -2.92 -24.41 17.51
CA LEU A 118 -1.49 -24.69 17.41
C LEU A 118 -0.79 -24.67 18.78
N PRO A 119 0.26 -25.51 18.97
CA PRO A 119 0.96 -25.64 20.25
C PRO A 119 1.55 -24.33 20.77
N GLN A 120 2.03 -23.45 19.89
CA GLN A 120 2.59 -22.14 20.27
C GLN A 120 1.70 -20.99 19.82
N ALA A 121 0.38 -21.07 20.07
CA ALA A 121 -0.56 -19.99 19.77
C ALA A 121 -0.06 -18.60 20.27
N GLY A 122 0.66 -18.55 21.39
CA GLY A 122 1.22 -17.32 21.96
C GLY A 122 2.22 -16.57 21.08
N ARG A 123 2.71 -17.18 19.99
CA ARG A 123 3.57 -16.54 18.98
C ARG A 123 2.80 -15.57 18.11
N PHE A 124 1.51 -15.80 17.90
CA PHE A 124 0.67 -14.92 17.12
C PHE A 124 0.42 -13.60 17.87
N PRO A 125 0.90 -12.44 17.36
CA PRO A 125 0.78 -11.17 18.07
C PRO A 125 -0.67 -10.81 18.42
N TRP A 126 -1.60 -11.18 17.54
CA TRP A 126 -3.02 -10.92 17.70
C TRP A 126 -3.67 -11.71 18.83
N GLN A 127 -3.12 -12.84 19.27
CA GLN A 127 -3.78 -13.66 20.29
C GLN A 127 -3.85 -12.89 21.61
N ARG A 128 -2.72 -12.35 22.07
CA ARG A 128 -2.65 -11.62 23.35
C ARG A 128 -3.54 -10.39 23.33
N VAL A 129 -3.52 -9.65 22.22
CA VAL A 129 -4.31 -8.44 22.07
C VAL A 129 -5.79 -8.75 22.00
N LEU A 130 -6.19 -9.76 21.21
CA LEU A 130 -7.59 -10.14 21.08
C LEU A 130 -8.18 -10.64 22.41
N THR A 131 -7.41 -11.39 23.21
CA THR A 131 -7.85 -11.82 24.55
C THR A 131 -8.15 -10.64 25.48
N ASN A 132 -7.52 -9.49 25.25
CA ASN A 132 -7.62 -8.30 26.11
C ASN A 132 -8.12 -7.04 25.36
N LEU A 133 -8.77 -7.21 24.20
CA LEU A 133 -9.01 -6.10 23.28
C LEU A 133 -9.96 -5.05 23.87
N ILE A 134 -11.03 -5.48 24.54
CA ILE A 134 -12.02 -4.59 25.17
C ILE A 134 -12.25 -5.03 26.61
N PHE A 135 -12.48 -6.32 26.81
CA PHE A 135 -12.67 -6.92 28.12
C PHE A 135 -11.47 -7.80 28.47
N ALA A 136 -10.93 -7.67 29.69
CA ALA A 136 -9.83 -8.52 30.15
C ALA A 136 -10.29 -9.98 30.28
N ASP A 137 -9.48 -10.91 29.78
CA ASP A 137 -9.69 -12.36 29.88
C ASP A 137 -11.05 -12.87 29.34
N GLN A 138 -11.62 -12.17 28.36
CA GLN A 138 -12.88 -12.54 27.69
C GLN A 138 -12.68 -12.73 26.18
N PRO A 139 -11.90 -13.75 25.75
CA PRO A 139 -11.45 -13.90 24.37
C PRO A 139 -12.62 -14.05 23.38
N TRP A 140 -13.67 -14.78 23.74
CA TRP A 140 -14.82 -15.00 22.86
C TRP A 140 -15.65 -13.74 22.64
N LEU A 141 -15.87 -12.95 23.68
CA LEU A 141 -16.60 -11.69 23.57
C LEU A 141 -15.82 -10.67 22.75
N ASN A 142 -14.52 -10.54 23.01
CA ASN A 142 -13.63 -9.69 22.21
C ASN A 142 -13.58 -10.12 20.75
N LEU A 143 -13.51 -11.43 20.48
CA LEU A 143 -13.57 -11.97 19.12
C LEU A 143 -14.88 -11.61 18.41
N LEU A 144 -16.03 -11.79 19.06
CA LEU A 144 -17.33 -11.46 18.46
C LEU A 144 -17.45 -9.95 18.15
N ILE A 145 -17.02 -9.10 19.08
CA ILE A 145 -17.04 -7.65 18.90
C ILE A 145 -16.06 -7.23 17.80
N PHE A 146 -14.87 -7.83 17.76
CA PHE A 146 -13.88 -7.62 16.71
C PHE A 146 -14.44 -7.99 15.33
N LEU A 147 -15.00 -9.20 15.17
CA LEU A 147 -15.58 -9.65 13.91
C LEU A 147 -16.77 -8.78 13.48
N GLY A 148 -17.63 -8.37 14.42
CA GLY A 148 -18.72 -7.44 14.16
C GLY A 148 -18.23 -6.06 13.71
N GLY A 149 -17.20 -5.53 14.38
CA GLY A 149 -16.54 -4.27 14.03
C GLY A 149 -15.88 -4.31 12.65
N VAL A 150 -15.15 -5.39 12.35
CA VAL A 150 -14.56 -5.65 11.04
C VAL A 150 -15.65 -5.69 9.98
N TRP A 151 -16.73 -6.45 10.19
CA TRP A 151 -17.82 -6.56 9.23
C TRP A 151 -18.44 -5.19 8.94
N ALA A 152 -18.72 -4.41 9.98
CA ALA A 152 -19.27 -3.08 9.83
C ALA A 152 -18.33 -2.17 9.04
N MET A 153 -17.06 -2.13 9.42
CA MET A 153 -16.08 -1.26 8.79
C MET A 153 -15.88 -1.58 7.31
N VAL A 154 -15.72 -2.85 6.95
CA VAL A 154 -15.52 -3.23 5.55
C VAL A 154 -16.77 -3.03 4.71
N ARG A 155 -17.96 -2.95 5.33
CA ARG A 155 -19.23 -2.75 4.64
C ARG A 155 -19.52 -1.27 4.35
N VAL A 156 -19.14 -0.37 5.26
CA VAL A 156 -19.45 1.07 5.16
C VAL A 156 -19.01 1.71 3.83
N PRO A 157 -17.77 1.52 3.31
CA PRO A 157 -17.37 2.08 2.01
C PRO A 157 -18.29 1.68 0.85
N PHE A 158 -18.74 0.42 0.81
CA PHE A 158 -19.67 -0.04 -0.22
C PHE A 158 -21.05 0.61 -0.08
N LEU A 159 -21.53 0.79 1.15
CA LEU A 159 -22.83 1.42 1.41
C LEU A 159 -22.82 2.93 1.12
N LEU A 160 -21.72 3.62 1.44
CA LEU A 160 -21.50 5.03 1.08
C LEU A 160 -21.49 5.22 -0.43
N ARG A 161 -21.01 4.22 -1.18
CA ARG A 161 -21.05 4.24 -2.65
C ARG A 161 -22.43 3.91 -3.21
N GLN A 162 -23.19 3.04 -2.54
CA GLN A 162 -24.50 2.59 -3.01
C GLN A 162 -25.59 3.64 -2.72
N GLN A 163 -25.97 4.38 -3.77
CA GLN A 163 -27.00 5.44 -3.69
C GLN A 163 -28.37 4.95 -3.20
N THR A 164 -28.71 3.69 -3.46
CA THR A 164 -30.00 3.10 -3.07
C THR A 164 -30.11 2.74 -1.58
N THR A 165 -29.03 2.87 -0.79
CA THR A 165 -29.05 2.47 0.62
C THR A 165 -29.86 3.48 1.46
N PRO A 166 -30.87 3.07 2.24
CA PRO A 166 -31.60 3.98 3.12
C PRO A 166 -30.66 4.61 4.17
N PRO A 167 -30.74 5.93 4.46
CA PRO A 167 -29.88 6.57 5.46
C PRO A 167 -29.89 5.90 6.84
N PRO A 168 -31.04 5.45 7.41
CA PRO A 168 -31.04 4.77 8.71
C PRO A 168 -30.20 3.48 8.72
N VAL A 169 -30.24 2.72 7.62
CA VAL A 169 -29.45 1.49 7.47
C VAL A 169 -27.96 1.81 7.40
N LEU A 170 -27.58 2.80 6.59
CA LEU A 170 -26.19 3.24 6.48
C LEU A 170 -25.65 3.70 7.84
N TRP A 171 -26.39 4.54 8.56
CA TRP A 171 -25.96 5.07 9.85
C TRP A 171 -25.91 4.02 10.96
N ALA A 172 -26.74 2.97 10.92
CA ALA A 172 -26.60 1.83 11.83
C ALA A 172 -25.22 1.15 11.66
N TRP A 173 -24.77 0.93 10.43
CA TRP A 173 -23.45 0.36 10.15
C TRP A 173 -22.30 1.31 10.53
N ILE A 174 -22.43 2.60 10.23
CA ILE A 174 -21.43 3.61 10.63
C ILE A 174 -21.30 3.64 12.17
N SER A 175 -22.41 3.68 12.89
CA SER A 175 -22.43 3.69 14.36
C SER A 175 -21.83 2.41 14.95
N GLY A 176 -22.10 1.25 14.36
CA GLY A 176 -21.47 -0.01 14.78
C GLY A 176 -19.94 0.01 14.63
N ALA A 177 -19.44 0.49 13.48
CA ALA A 177 -18.01 0.63 13.25
C ALA A 177 -17.35 1.68 14.16
N ALA A 178 -18.03 2.81 14.41
CA ALA A 178 -17.57 3.88 15.29
C ALA A 178 -17.53 3.44 16.76
N LEU A 179 -18.54 2.68 17.21
CA LEU A 179 -18.55 2.11 18.55
C LEU A 179 -17.38 1.15 18.74
N TYR A 180 -17.11 0.28 17.76
CA TYR A 180 -15.96 -0.61 17.81
C TYR A 180 -14.64 0.17 17.92
N LEU A 181 -14.43 1.22 17.10
CA LEU A 181 -13.23 2.07 17.20
C LEU A 181 -13.05 2.63 18.60
N LEU A 182 -14.11 3.26 19.12
CA LEU A 182 -14.08 3.92 20.41
C LEU A 182 -13.68 2.95 21.52
N LEU A 183 -14.22 1.72 21.49
CA LEU A 183 -13.93 0.70 22.51
C LEU A 183 -12.55 0.07 22.33
N SER A 184 -12.14 -0.24 21.11
CA SER A 184 -10.89 -0.98 20.82
C SER A 184 -9.62 -0.13 20.86
N HIS A 185 -9.73 1.20 20.70
CA HIS A 185 -8.58 2.12 20.63
C HIS A 185 -8.53 3.13 21.78
N SER A 186 -9.24 2.87 22.86
CA SER A 186 -9.19 3.70 24.06
C SER A 186 -8.57 2.88 25.19
N GLY A 187 -7.33 3.16 25.59
CA GLY A 187 -6.67 2.54 26.74
C GLY A 187 -7.35 2.84 28.09
N LEU A 188 -8.33 3.75 28.10
CA LEU A 188 -9.27 3.94 29.21
C LEU A 188 -10.30 2.81 29.35
N ILE A 189 -10.52 2.04 28.28
CA ILE A 189 -11.53 0.99 28.15
C ILE A 189 -10.87 -0.35 27.83
N SER A 190 -9.92 -0.37 26.90
CA SER A 190 -9.16 -1.54 26.47
C SER A 190 -7.99 -1.83 27.42
N PRO A 191 -7.94 -3.00 28.07
CA PRO A 191 -6.79 -3.42 28.86
C PRO A 191 -5.56 -3.80 28.01
N ALA A 192 -5.72 -3.98 26.69
CA ALA A 192 -4.61 -4.28 25.78
C ALA A 192 -3.69 -3.08 25.49
N PHE A 193 -4.14 -1.84 25.76
CA PHE A 193 -3.37 -0.63 25.46
C PHE A 193 -3.03 0.16 26.72
N PRO A 194 -1.85 0.82 26.78
CA PRO A 194 -1.53 1.71 27.90
C PRO A 194 -2.60 2.80 28.06
N LYS A 195 -2.98 3.15 29.29
CA LYS A 195 -4.01 4.17 29.60
C LYS A 195 -3.76 5.54 28.92
N ALA A 196 -2.52 5.83 28.53
CA ALA A 196 -2.14 7.03 27.80
C ALA A 196 -2.61 7.07 26.33
N TYR A 197 -3.02 5.93 25.76
CA TYR A 197 -3.56 5.84 24.40
C TYR A 197 -5.06 6.16 24.40
N THR A 198 -5.42 7.41 24.15
CA THR A 198 -6.81 7.85 23.96
C THR A 198 -7.15 8.09 22.48
N GLU A 199 -6.46 7.38 21.58
CA GLU A 199 -6.60 7.55 20.12
C GLU A 199 -8.04 7.33 19.65
N GLY A 200 -8.78 6.42 20.27
CA GLY A 200 -10.19 6.16 19.96
C GLY A 200 -11.08 7.40 20.08
N PHE A 201 -10.80 8.31 21.03
CA PHE A 201 -11.56 9.56 21.20
C PHE A 201 -11.26 10.61 20.13
N ILE A 202 -10.13 10.47 19.41
CA ILE A 202 -9.73 11.37 18.32
C ILE A 202 -10.14 10.78 16.97
N ILE A 203 -9.84 9.49 16.78
CA ILE A 203 -10.07 8.73 15.54
C ILE A 203 -11.57 8.56 15.28
N THR A 204 -12.38 8.33 16.32
CA THR A 204 -13.83 8.12 16.15
C THR A 204 -14.57 9.36 15.61
N PRO A 205 -14.39 10.57 16.17
CA PRO A 205 -14.96 11.79 15.58
C PRO A 205 -14.51 12.02 14.14
N ILE A 206 -13.21 11.82 13.82
CA ILE A 206 -12.69 11.96 12.45
C ILE A 206 -13.41 10.99 11.50
N TYR A 207 -13.56 9.73 11.89
CA TYR A 207 -14.29 8.73 11.12
C TYR A 207 -15.75 9.14 10.86
N LEU A 208 -16.45 9.59 11.90
CA LEU A 208 -17.84 10.04 11.79
C LEU A 208 -17.98 11.25 10.86
N LEU A 209 -17.04 12.20 10.92
CA LEU A 209 -17.01 13.36 10.02
C LEU A 209 -16.77 12.94 8.57
N LEU A 210 -15.84 12.01 8.31
CA LEU A 210 -15.59 11.48 6.97
C LEU A 210 -16.82 10.74 6.42
N CYS A 211 -17.50 9.94 7.26
CA CYS A 211 -18.72 9.24 6.86
C CYS A 211 -19.89 10.22 6.62
N ALA A 212 -20.03 11.25 7.46
CA ALA A 212 -21.02 12.31 7.27
C ALA A 212 -20.79 13.06 5.95
N TRP A 213 -19.53 13.37 5.64
CA TRP A 213 -19.15 14.00 4.38
C TRP A 213 -19.47 13.09 3.18
N GLY A 214 -19.13 11.81 3.26
CA GLY A 214 -19.46 10.83 2.24
C GLY A 214 -20.97 10.67 2.03
N ASP A 215 -21.77 10.59 3.10
CA ASP A 215 -23.23 10.51 3.01
C ASP A 215 -23.86 11.80 2.46
N TRP A 216 -23.30 12.96 2.79
CA TRP A 216 -23.72 14.23 2.20
C TRP A 216 -23.49 14.25 0.70
N GLN A 217 -22.31 13.85 0.22
CA GLN A 217 -21.98 13.76 -1.21
C GLN A 217 -22.84 12.72 -1.94
N ARG A 218 -23.08 11.57 -1.30
CA ARG A 218 -23.96 10.52 -1.83
C ARG A 218 -25.36 11.04 -2.10
N ARG A 219 -25.88 11.92 -1.23
CA ARG A 219 -27.20 12.58 -1.38
C ARG A 219 -27.18 13.77 -2.33
N HIS A 220 -26.05 14.44 -2.47
CA HIS A 220 -25.85 15.60 -3.33
C HIS A 220 -24.72 15.33 -4.33
N PRO A 221 -24.93 14.40 -5.28
CA PRO A 221 -23.89 14.03 -6.22
C PRO A 221 -23.43 15.31 -6.95
N PRO A 222 -22.12 15.55 -7.03
CA PRO A 222 -21.61 16.70 -7.77
C PRO A 222 -22.09 16.63 -9.22
N ARG A 223 -22.26 17.79 -9.86
CA ARG A 223 -22.52 17.85 -11.31
C ARG A 223 -21.46 17.02 -12.02
N ALA A 224 -21.90 16.17 -12.95
CA ALA A 224 -21.05 15.20 -13.64
C ALA A 224 -19.70 15.80 -14.02
N THR A 225 -18.62 15.30 -13.42
CA THR A 225 -17.25 15.71 -13.78
C THR A 225 -16.84 14.98 -15.06
N PRO A 226 -16.11 15.64 -16.00
CA PRO A 226 -15.96 15.11 -17.34
C PRO A 226 -15.16 13.81 -17.44
N THR A 227 -14.18 13.52 -16.58
CA THR A 227 -13.41 12.26 -16.56
C THR A 227 -12.49 12.20 -15.33
N GLY A 228 -12.40 11.05 -14.66
CA GLY A 228 -11.40 10.78 -13.60
C GLY A 228 -11.85 10.98 -12.15
N LEU A 229 -10.92 10.82 -11.20
CA LEU A 229 -11.14 11.07 -9.78
C LEU A 229 -11.22 12.58 -9.48
N GLY A 230 -12.04 12.97 -8.51
CA GLY A 230 -12.17 14.35 -8.05
C GLY A 230 -12.14 14.50 -6.53
N LEU A 231 -12.21 15.73 -6.05
CA LEU A 231 -12.27 16.03 -4.60
C LEU A 231 -13.46 15.34 -3.90
N HIS A 232 -14.49 14.98 -4.65
CA HIS A 232 -15.63 14.24 -4.14
C HIS A 232 -15.33 12.77 -3.84
N ASP A 233 -14.23 12.20 -4.33
CA ASP A 233 -13.83 10.84 -3.98
C ASP A 233 -13.02 10.78 -2.68
N LEU A 234 -12.54 11.93 -2.18
CA LEU A 234 -11.69 12.02 -0.98
C LEU A 234 -12.27 11.35 0.27
N PRO A 235 -13.53 11.57 0.69
CA PRO A 235 -14.04 10.90 1.89
C PRO A 235 -14.10 9.38 1.70
N LEU A 236 -14.42 8.89 0.50
CA LEU A 236 -14.46 7.46 0.23
C LEU A 236 -13.07 6.82 0.23
N ILE A 237 -12.08 7.51 -0.34
CA ILE A 237 -10.65 7.14 -0.25
C ILE A 237 -10.23 7.11 1.21
N ALA A 238 -10.49 8.20 1.95
CA ALA A 238 -10.11 8.34 3.34
C ALA A 238 -10.72 7.24 4.20
N VAL A 239 -12.03 6.96 4.10
CA VAL A 239 -12.70 5.88 4.84
C VAL A 239 -12.13 4.51 4.48
N SER A 240 -11.81 4.26 3.20
CA SER A 240 -11.18 3.00 2.78
C SER A 240 -9.81 2.81 3.44
N LEU A 241 -8.98 3.85 3.48
CA LEU A 241 -7.66 3.81 4.12
C LEU A 241 -7.76 3.80 5.65
N PHE A 242 -8.80 4.43 6.21
CA PHE A 242 -9.04 4.48 7.65
C PHE A 242 -9.15 3.06 8.22
N SER A 243 -9.63 2.08 7.44
CA SER A 243 -9.69 0.67 7.84
C SER A 243 -8.33 0.08 8.25
N LEU A 244 -7.21 0.67 7.82
CA LEU A 244 -5.87 0.28 8.28
C LEU A 244 -5.77 0.30 9.81
N TYR A 245 -6.31 1.35 10.44
CA TYR A 245 -6.29 1.52 11.90
C TYR A 245 -7.04 0.38 12.61
N TRP A 246 -8.11 -0.16 12.02
CA TRP A 246 -8.90 -1.25 12.63
C TRP A 246 -8.15 -2.57 12.68
N PHE A 247 -7.37 -2.85 11.65
CA PHE A 247 -6.64 -4.12 11.55
C PHE A 247 -5.24 -4.02 12.17
N SER A 248 -4.71 -2.81 12.37
CA SER A 248 -3.43 -2.62 13.08
C SER A 248 -3.55 -2.85 14.58
N THR A 249 -4.72 -2.62 15.19
CA THR A 249 -4.96 -2.79 16.63
C THR A 249 -4.66 -4.20 17.12
N PRO A 250 -5.28 -5.26 16.56
CA PRO A 250 -4.94 -6.63 16.93
C PRO A 250 -3.61 -7.09 16.33
N TYR A 251 -2.82 -6.25 15.63
CA TYR A 251 -1.55 -6.63 14.99
C TYR A 251 -1.66 -7.84 14.04
N PHE A 252 -2.74 -7.95 13.27
CA PHE A 252 -2.77 -8.91 12.16
C PHE A 252 -1.77 -8.45 11.10
N ARG A 253 -0.76 -9.29 10.79
CA ARG A 253 0.30 -8.95 9.82
C ARG A 253 -0.24 -8.66 8.41
N PHE A 254 -1.42 -9.17 8.07
CA PHE A 254 -2.11 -8.90 6.80
C PHE A 254 -3.10 -7.73 6.84
N GLY A 255 -3.30 -7.12 8.00
CA GLY A 255 -4.26 -6.03 8.22
C GLY A 255 -4.16 -4.90 7.20
N PRO A 256 -2.95 -4.38 6.90
CA PRO A 256 -2.79 -3.35 5.88
C PRO A 256 -3.31 -3.74 4.50
N PHE A 257 -3.16 -5.01 4.09
CA PHE A 257 -3.69 -5.45 2.80
C PHE A 257 -5.21 -5.46 2.75
N VAL A 258 -5.91 -5.52 3.88
CA VAL A 258 -7.38 -5.39 3.89
C VAL A 258 -7.78 -3.95 3.53
N ALA A 259 -7.07 -2.96 4.07
CA ALA A 259 -7.28 -1.56 3.71
C ALA A 259 -6.95 -1.29 2.24
N LEU A 260 -5.84 -1.87 1.76
CA LEU A 260 -5.49 -1.83 0.34
C LEU A 260 -6.55 -2.49 -0.53
N GLN A 261 -7.09 -3.62 -0.09
CA GLN A 261 -8.14 -4.32 -0.79
C GLN A 261 -9.41 -3.47 -0.90
N LEU A 262 -9.83 -2.82 0.19
CA LEU A 262 -10.93 -1.86 0.17
C LEU A 262 -10.66 -0.73 -0.81
N PHE A 263 -9.48 -0.12 -0.76
CA PHE A 263 -9.09 0.93 -1.70
C PHE A 263 -9.23 0.46 -3.15
N ILE A 264 -8.67 -0.71 -3.50
CA ILE A 264 -8.77 -1.28 -4.85
C ILE A 264 -10.23 -1.52 -5.25
N LEU A 265 -11.00 -2.17 -4.39
CA LEU A 265 -12.39 -2.49 -4.70
C LEU A 265 -13.22 -1.22 -4.88
N VAL A 266 -13.16 -0.32 -3.92
CA VAL A 266 -14.05 0.82 -3.84
C VAL A 266 -13.63 1.93 -4.80
N ILE A 267 -12.33 2.21 -4.94
CA ILE A 267 -11.81 3.31 -5.74
C ILE A 267 -11.51 2.84 -7.17
N ILE A 268 -10.70 1.79 -7.33
CA ILE A 268 -10.26 1.35 -8.66
C ILE A 268 -11.40 0.70 -9.46
N PHE A 269 -12.13 -0.24 -8.85
CA PHE A 269 -13.22 -0.95 -9.53
C PHE A 269 -14.56 -0.27 -9.37
N GLY A 270 -14.90 0.14 -8.15
CA GLY A 270 -16.15 0.82 -7.86
C GLY A 270 -16.27 2.10 -8.67
N GLY A 271 -15.17 2.83 -8.87
CA GLY A 271 -15.06 4.10 -9.61
C GLY A 271 -15.67 4.09 -11.00
N GLY A 272 -15.82 2.93 -11.63
CA GLY A 272 -16.21 2.81 -13.04
C GLY A 272 -15.09 3.19 -14.02
N LEU A 273 -14.03 3.84 -13.54
CA LEU A 273 -12.83 4.20 -14.30
C LEU A 273 -11.97 2.97 -14.67
N GLY A 274 -11.99 1.96 -13.80
CA GLY A 274 -11.37 0.66 -14.05
C GLY A 274 -9.84 0.65 -14.01
N ARG A 275 -9.26 -0.56 -14.00
CA ARG A 275 -7.83 -0.75 -13.78
C ARG A 275 -6.90 -0.01 -14.75
N SER A 276 -7.32 0.16 -16.02
CA SER A 276 -6.54 0.87 -17.03
C SER A 276 -6.32 2.32 -16.63
N HIS A 277 -7.37 3.01 -16.17
CA HIS A 277 -7.27 4.39 -15.71
C HIS A 277 -6.21 4.58 -14.62
N PHE A 278 -6.15 3.62 -13.70
CA PHE A 278 -5.28 3.63 -12.54
C PHE A 278 -3.89 3.02 -12.76
N GLY A 279 -3.56 2.55 -13.98
CA GLY A 279 -2.29 1.86 -14.22
C GLY A 279 -2.14 0.56 -13.39
N TYR A 280 -3.26 0.00 -12.91
CA TYR A 280 -3.28 -1.13 -11.98
C TYR A 280 -3.11 -2.44 -12.73
N SER A 281 -1.86 -2.73 -13.09
CA SER A 281 -1.43 -3.92 -13.81
C SER A 281 -0.08 -4.40 -13.28
N PHE A 282 0.04 -5.72 -13.16
CA PHE A 282 1.29 -6.41 -12.82
C PHE A 282 1.83 -7.22 -14.01
N GLU A 283 1.47 -6.84 -15.24
CA GLU A 283 1.90 -7.53 -16.45
C GLU A 283 3.43 -7.40 -16.64
N PRO A 284 4.20 -8.50 -16.76
CA PRO A 284 5.63 -8.43 -16.95
C PRO A 284 5.95 -8.10 -18.41
N ARG A 285 6.83 -7.11 -18.65
CA ARG A 285 7.39 -6.85 -19.98
C ARG A 285 8.89 -6.65 -19.92
N TRP A 286 9.60 -7.18 -20.91
CA TRP A 286 11.06 -7.01 -21.04
C TRP A 286 11.51 -5.55 -21.11
N ARG A 287 10.69 -4.67 -21.72
CA ARG A 287 10.97 -3.23 -21.75
C ARG A 287 10.94 -2.63 -20.34
N ASP A 288 10.01 -3.07 -19.51
CA ASP A 288 9.87 -2.62 -18.12
C ASP A 288 11.06 -3.10 -17.28
N ALA A 289 11.57 -4.31 -17.53
CA ALA A 289 12.77 -4.83 -16.87
C ALA A 289 14.04 -4.01 -17.16
N ARG A 290 14.22 -3.55 -18.40
CA ARG A 290 15.36 -2.66 -18.75
C ARG A 290 15.25 -1.31 -18.06
N LEU A 291 14.04 -0.73 -18.04
CA LEU A 291 13.81 0.53 -17.34
C LEU A 291 14.01 0.38 -15.84
N LEU A 292 13.52 -0.70 -15.24
CA LEU A 292 13.74 -1.06 -13.84
C LEU A 292 15.23 -1.09 -13.52
N ALA A 293 16.03 -1.81 -14.31
CA ALA A 293 17.48 -1.89 -14.10
C ALA A 293 18.15 -0.51 -14.21
N ALA A 294 17.76 0.32 -15.18
CA ALA A 294 18.29 1.67 -15.34
C ALA A 294 17.91 2.59 -14.16
N MET A 295 16.66 2.54 -13.71
CA MET A 295 16.17 3.33 -12.57
C MET A 295 16.80 2.87 -11.26
N PHE A 296 16.99 1.58 -11.10
CA PHE A 296 17.69 1.01 -9.95
C PHE A 296 19.15 1.45 -9.89
N LEU A 297 19.88 1.39 -11.02
CA LEU A 297 21.26 1.86 -11.07
C LEU A 297 21.34 3.38 -10.81
N ALA A 298 20.41 4.16 -11.36
CA ALA A 298 20.34 5.59 -11.09
C ALA A 298 20.04 5.89 -9.62
N ALA A 299 19.13 5.15 -8.99
CA ALA A 299 18.84 5.25 -7.56
C ALA A 299 20.07 4.89 -6.73
N LEU A 300 20.80 3.82 -7.05
CA LEU A 300 22.04 3.45 -6.37
C LEU A 300 23.11 4.55 -6.44
N VAL A 301 23.40 5.04 -7.65
CA VAL A 301 24.46 6.04 -7.88
C VAL A 301 24.13 7.38 -7.22
N THR A 302 22.85 7.69 -7.00
CA THR A 302 22.44 8.95 -6.37
C THR A 302 22.21 8.80 -4.87
N MET A 303 21.44 7.81 -4.45
CA MET A 303 21.00 7.65 -3.07
C MET A 303 22.09 7.07 -2.18
N VAL A 304 22.93 6.15 -2.66
CA VAL A 304 23.99 5.57 -1.79
C VAL A 304 25.02 6.63 -1.39
N PRO A 305 25.60 7.42 -2.33
CA PRO A 305 26.54 8.48 -1.95
C PRO A 305 25.88 9.56 -1.10
N LEU A 306 24.67 10.00 -1.46
CA LEU A 306 23.97 11.04 -0.70
C LEU A 306 23.58 10.56 0.69
N GLY A 307 23.00 9.38 0.81
CA GLY A 307 22.63 8.77 2.09
C GLY A 307 23.85 8.55 2.98
N SER A 308 24.99 8.17 2.40
CA SER A 308 26.26 8.03 3.14
C SER A 308 26.79 9.38 3.62
N LEU A 309 26.79 10.39 2.75
CA LEU A 309 27.24 11.75 3.06
C LEU A 309 26.39 12.41 4.16
N LEU A 310 25.08 12.16 4.15
CA LEU A 310 24.14 12.69 5.13
C LEU A 310 24.08 11.87 6.43
N GLY A 311 24.87 10.81 6.56
CA GLY A 311 24.89 9.94 7.75
C GLY A 311 23.65 9.04 7.90
N PHE A 312 22.85 8.89 6.85
CA PHE A 312 21.67 8.02 6.81
C PHE A 312 22.04 6.56 6.51
N LEU A 313 23.03 6.36 5.64
CA LEU A 313 23.58 5.04 5.30
C LEU A 313 25.00 4.92 5.88
N PRO A 314 25.19 4.32 7.05
CA PRO A 314 26.50 4.26 7.68
C PRO A 314 27.43 3.32 6.88
N LEU A 315 28.43 3.89 6.18
CA LEU A 315 29.44 3.12 5.44
C LEU A 315 30.18 2.11 6.32
N ALA A 316 30.32 2.40 7.62
CA ALA A 316 30.93 1.48 8.59
C ALA A 316 30.16 0.15 8.75
N LYS A 317 28.86 0.12 8.41
CA LYS A 317 28.01 -1.07 8.45
C LYS A 317 27.86 -1.73 7.08
N PHE A 318 28.54 -1.20 6.04
CA PHE A 318 28.39 -1.71 4.68
C PHE A 318 28.89 -3.15 4.58
N ASN A 319 27.99 -4.07 4.28
CA ASN A 319 28.30 -5.47 4.04
C ASN A 319 28.43 -5.73 2.53
N LEU A 320 29.66 -5.93 2.07
CA LEU A 320 29.96 -6.22 0.67
C LEU A 320 29.46 -7.62 0.24
N THR A 321 29.36 -8.56 1.17
CA THR A 321 28.99 -9.96 0.89
C THR A 321 27.85 -10.42 1.79
N PRO A 322 26.63 -9.85 1.64
CA PRO A 322 25.49 -10.30 2.41
C PRO A 322 25.08 -11.72 2.02
N SER A 323 24.41 -12.41 2.95
CA SER A 323 23.85 -13.74 2.70
C SER A 323 22.88 -13.69 1.49
N PRO A 324 23.08 -14.54 0.47
CA PRO A 324 22.16 -14.61 -0.68
C PRO A 324 20.71 -14.89 -0.27
N LEU A 325 20.53 -15.72 0.78
CA LEU A 325 19.22 -16.01 1.37
C LEU A 325 18.59 -14.73 1.94
N ALA A 326 19.36 -13.94 2.70
CA ALA A 326 18.86 -12.69 3.26
C ALA A 326 18.49 -11.69 2.14
N VAL A 327 19.33 -11.54 1.12
CA VAL A 327 19.03 -10.67 -0.04
C VAL A 327 17.71 -11.10 -0.69
N PHE A 328 17.55 -12.39 -0.99
CA PHE A 328 16.32 -12.92 -1.59
C PHE A 328 15.08 -12.65 -0.73
N VAL A 329 15.16 -12.96 0.57
CA VAL A 329 14.04 -12.81 1.51
C VAL A 329 13.65 -11.34 1.65
N TYR A 330 14.61 -10.45 1.91
CA TYR A 330 14.31 -9.04 2.13
C TYR A 330 13.85 -8.33 0.86
N VAL A 331 14.44 -8.59 -0.32
CA VAL A 331 13.94 -8.03 -1.59
C VAL A 331 12.50 -8.45 -1.83
N THR A 332 12.18 -9.72 -1.60
CA THR A 332 10.83 -10.24 -1.82
C THR A 332 9.84 -9.67 -0.80
N LEU A 333 10.22 -9.59 0.48
CA LEU A 333 9.34 -9.07 1.53
C LEU A 333 9.14 -7.56 1.43
N PHE A 334 10.18 -6.77 1.14
CA PHE A 334 9.99 -5.34 0.90
C PHE A 334 9.14 -5.10 -0.34
N ALA A 335 9.37 -5.83 -1.45
CA ALA A 335 8.52 -5.71 -2.62
C ALA A 335 7.05 -6.06 -2.31
N MET A 336 6.82 -7.21 -1.67
CA MET A 336 5.47 -7.74 -1.53
C MET A 336 4.71 -7.26 -0.29
N ARG A 337 5.40 -6.74 0.74
CA ARG A 337 4.73 -6.19 1.92
C ARG A 337 4.61 -4.67 1.88
N VAL A 338 5.72 -3.99 1.58
CA VAL A 338 5.79 -2.52 1.60
C VAL A 338 5.52 -1.98 0.21
N GLY A 339 6.31 -2.40 -0.77
CA GLY A 339 6.25 -1.98 -2.16
C GLY A 339 4.84 -2.10 -2.74
N ILE A 340 4.22 -3.28 -2.70
CA ILE A 340 2.87 -3.44 -3.28
C ILE A 340 1.84 -2.53 -2.62
N PHE A 341 1.93 -2.35 -1.30
CA PHE A 341 1.00 -1.51 -0.55
C PHE A 341 1.18 -0.04 -0.95
N GLU A 342 2.41 0.44 -0.86
CA GLU A 342 2.72 1.83 -1.13
C GLU A 342 2.61 2.18 -2.62
N GLU A 343 3.06 1.32 -3.54
CA GLU A 343 2.91 1.56 -4.97
C GLU A 343 1.43 1.67 -5.38
N VAL A 344 0.56 0.80 -4.87
CA VAL A 344 -0.88 0.89 -5.20
C VAL A 344 -1.47 2.20 -4.68
N LEU A 345 -1.14 2.60 -3.45
CA LEU A 345 -1.68 3.83 -2.87
C LEU A 345 -1.11 5.10 -3.51
N PHE A 346 0.21 5.17 -3.69
CA PHE A 346 0.87 6.37 -4.18
C PHE A 346 0.85 6.49 -5.70
N ARG A 347 1.09 5.40 -6.44
CA ARG A 347 1.24 5.46 -7.90
C ARG A 347 -0.11 5.27 -8.56
N SER A 348 -0.80 4.17 -8.24
CA SER A 348 -2.15 3.94 -8.75
C SER A 348 -3.21 4.83 -8.09
N GLY A 349 -3.02 5.28 -6.84
CA GLY A 349 -3.97 6.18 -6.17
C GLY A 349 -3.61 7.65 -6.33
N LEU A 350 -2.69 8.13 -5.50
CA LEU A 350 -2.38 9.56 -5.33
C LEU A 350 -1.89 10.23 -6.61
N MET A 351 -0.95 9.61 -7.32
CA MET A 351 -0.39 10.20 -8.54
C MET A 351 -1.45 10.31 -9.64
N ILE A 352 -2.33 9.31 -9.77
CA ILE A 352 -3.50 9.35 -10.66
C ILE A 352 -4.49 10.42 -10.23
N PHE A 353 -4.78 10.53 -8.94
CA PHE A 353 -5.64 11.58 -8.39
C PHE A 353 -5.10 12.98 -8.71
N VAL A 354 -3.81 13.23 -8.50
CA VAL A 354 -3.17 14.53 -8.81
C VAL A 354 -3.21 14.82 -10.32
N ARG A 355 -2.97 13.81 -11.16
CA ARG A 355 -3.10 13.93 -12.62
C ARG A 355 -4.51 14.37 -13.01
N ASP A 356 -5.51 13.64 -12.54
CA ASP A 356 -6.92 13.86 -12.88
C ASP A 356 -7.37 15.23 -12.38
N LEU A 357 -6.94 15.64 -11.19
CA LEU A 357 -7.22 16.95 -10.62
C LEU A 357 -6.69 18.09 -11.52
N TRP A 358 -5.46 17.98 -12.00
CA TRP A 358 -4.93 19.01 -12.92
C TRP A 358 -5.51 18.95 -14.31
N GLN A 359 -5.86 17.78 -14.83
CA GLN A 359 -6.57 17.70 -16.10
C GLN A 359 -7.96 18.35 -15.98
N HIS A 360 -8.64 18.15 -14.85
CA HIS A 360 -9.94 18.73 -14.59
C HIS A 360 -9.90 20.25 -14.41
N TYR A 361 -9.06 20.76 -13.51
CA TYR A 361 -9.02 22.19 -13.19
C TYR A 361 -8.11 23.01 -14.11
N GLY A 362 -7.11 22.38 -14.74
CA GLY A 362 -6.20 23.01 -15.68
C GLY A 362 -6.73 23.06 -17.11
N GLY A 363 -7.62 22.14 -17.50
CA GLY A 363 -8.11 21.99 -18.88
C GLY A 363 -6.97 21.85 -19.90
N ASP A 364 -7.17 22.38 -21.11
CA ASP A 364 -6.14 22.41 -22.17
C ASP A 364 -5.02 23.44 -21.93
N ARG A 365 -5.09 24.22 -20.84
CA ARG A 365 -4.14 25.32 -20.58
C ARG A 365 -2.78 24.81 -20.09
N GLN A 366 -2.75 23.63 -19.47
CA GLN A 366 -1.52 23.06 -18.93
C GLN A 366 -0.83 22.15 -19.95
N ARG A 367 0.47 22.37 -20.17
CA ARG A 367 1.26 21.51 -21.06
C ARG A 367 1.33 20.08 -20.47
N PRO A 368 1.27 19.01 -21.29
CA PRO A 368 1.41 17.62 -20.86
C PRO A 368 2.60 17.35 -19.92
N VAL A 369 3.74 17.99 -20.19
CA VAL A 369 4.95 17.92 -19.35
C VAL A 369 4.68 18.41 -17.93
N VAL A 370 3.95 19.51 -17.76
CA VAL A 370 3.67 20.13 -16.45
C VAL A 370 2.76 19.22 -15.63
N ILE A 371 1.71 18.67 -16.24
CA ILE A 371 0.80 17.73 -15.55
C ILE A 371 1.58 16.49 -15.08
N THR A 372 2.40 15.93 -15.96
CA THR A 372 3.14 14.69 -15.67
C THR A 372 4.20 14.91 -14.58
N TRP A 373 5.08 15.90 -14.76
CA TRP A 373 6.15 16.15 -13.80
C TRP A 373 5.64 16.72 -12.50
N GLY A 374 4.59 17.55 -12.54
CA GLY A 374 3.91 17.95 -11.32
C GLY A 374 3.45 16.73 -10.51
N ALA A 375 2.94 15.68 -11.17
CA ALA A 375 2.28 14.58 -10.46
C ALA A 375 3.35 13.71 -9.81
N ILE A 376 4.44 13.50 -10.56
CA ILE A 376 5.68 12.91 -10.07
C ILE A 376 6.19 13.67 -8.84
N LEU A 377 6.37 14.99 -8.93
CA LEU A 377 7.00 15.80 -7.88
C LEU A 377 6.13 15.89 -6.62
N ILE A 378 4.83 16.16 -6.76
CA ILE A 378 3.90 16.22 -5.62
C ILE A 378 3.80 14.86 -4.94
N CYS A 379 3.63 13.78 -5.72
CA CYS A 379 3.55 12.44 -5.15
C CYS A 379 4.85 12.03 -4.46
N SER A 380 6.01 12.42 -5.02
CA SER A 380 7.31 12.14 -4.42
C SER A 380 7.50 12.88 -3.10
N LEU A 381 7.14 14.17 -3.06
CA LEU A 381 7.25 14.99 -1.85
C LEU A 381 6.31 14.49 -0.75
N LEU A 382 5.04 14.20 -1.08
CA LEU A 382 4.07 13.69 -0.11
C LEU A 382 4.50 12.32 0.43
N PHE A 383 5.08 11.46 -0.42
CA PHE A 383 5.69 10.21 0.02
C PHE A 383 6.78 10.46 1.07
N GLY A 384 7.71 11.38 0.81
CA GLY A 384 8.76 11.72 1.77
C GLY A 384 8.21 12.27 3.09
N ILE A 385 7.25 13.20 3.03
CA ILE A 385 6.63 13.80 4.23
C ILE A 385 5.94 12.74 5.10
N LEU A 386 5.26 11.77 4.49
CA LEU A 386 4.57 10.70 5.22
C LEU A 386 5.54 9.77 5.98
N HIS A 387 6.83 9.79 5.65
CA HIS A 387 7.88 9.05 6.37
C HIS A 387 8.52 9.85 7.52
N VAL A 388 8.05 11.07 7.83
CA VAL A 388 8.57 11.88 8.94
C VAL A 388 8.44 11.20 10.30
N GLY A 389 7.52 10.25 10.45
CA GLY A 389 7.31 9.50 11.68
C GLY A 389 8.42 8.51 12.02
N ASN A 390 9.31 8.19 11.08
CA ASN A 390 10.34 7.19 11.28
C ASN A 390 11.43 7.67 12.24
N GLU A 391 11.93 6.74 13.04
CA GLU A 391 12.94 6.98 14.07
C GLU A 391 14.31 6.44 13.65
N PRO A 392 15.41 7.07 14.10
CA PRO A 392 16.74 6.58 13.81
C PRO A 392 17.00 5.27 14.51
N ASN A 393 17.81 4.42 13.88
CA ASN A 393 18.39 3.28 14.54
C ASN A 393 19.33 3.69 15.67
N ALA A 394 19.53 2.80 16.64
CA ALA A 394 20.52 2.98 17.71
C ALA A 394 21.94 3.25 17.19
N ASP A 395 22.24 2.78 15.98
CA ASP A 395 23.52 2.97 15.30
C ASP A 395 23.65 4.30 14.52
N ILE A 396 22.57 5.06 14.33
CA ILE A 396 22.57 6.32 13.57
C ILE A 396 22.76 7.48 14.54
N GLN A 397 23.88 8.19 14.42
CA GLN A 397 24.27 9.29 15.32
C GLN A 397 23.60 10.65 15.01
N LEU A 398 22.64 10.67 14.08
CA LEU A 398 21.93 11.90 13.75
C LEU A 398 20.93 12.28 14.85
N PRO A 399 20.85 13.56 15.25
CA PRO A 399 19.75 14.04 16.08
C PRO A 399 18.39 13.73 15.43
N LEU A 400 17.38 13.40 16.22
CA LEU A 400 16.07 12.94 15.73
C LEU A 400 15.49 13.82 14.61
N MET A 401 15.50 15.15 14.78
CA MET A 401 14.97 16.08 13.77
C MET A 401 15.80 16.10 12.49
N ALA A 402 17.13 16.00 12.60
CA ALA A 402 18.01 15.91 11.45
C ALA A 402 17.80 14.58 10.71
N TYR A 403 17.67 13.47 11.42
CA TYR A 403 17.34 12.17 10.84
C TYR A 403 16.03 12.22 10.07
N ARG A 404 14.95 12.75 10.69
CA ARG A 404 13.64 12.89 10.03
C ARG A 404 13.71 13.74 8.76
N ALA A 405 14.42 14.86 8.80
CA ALA A 405 14.62 15.71 7.63
C ALA A 405 15.38 14.98 6.50
N VAL A 406 16.47 14.29 6.84
CA VAL A 406 17.23 13.48 5.89
C VAL A 406 16.37 12.34 5.33
N TYR A 407 15.59 11.66 6.16
CA TYR A 407 14.67 10.60 5.72
C TYR A 407 13.67 11.16 4.72
N ILE A 408 13.02 12.30 4.99
CA ILE A 408 12.09 12.94 4.05
C ILE A 408 12.77 13.17 2.70
N ILE A 409 14.00 13.68 2.68
CA ILE A 409 14.76 13.92 1.45
C ILE A 409 15.03 12.60 0.72
N MET A 410 15.56 11.60 1.42
CA MET A 410 15.91 10.29 0.83
C MET A 410 14.67 9.56 0.30
N ALA A 411 13.58 9.54 1.04
CA ALA A 411 12.30 8.95 0.63
C ALA A 411 11.67 9.72 -0.54
N THR A 412 11.78 11.05 -0.57
CA THR A 412 11.34 11.86 -1.73
C THR A 412 12.14 11.49 -2.98
N LEU A 413 13.47 11.36 -2.86
CA LEU A 413 14.32 10.96 -3.98
C LEU A 413 14.04 9.53 -4.46
N ALA A 414 13.85 8.59 -3.53
CA ALA A 414 13.44 7.22 -3.87
C ALA A 414 12.12 7.22 -4.66
N SER A 415 11.14 7.95 -4.13
CA SER A 415 9.82 8.11 -4.74
C SER A 415 9.86 8.75 -6.13
N LEU A 416 10.82 9.63 -6.39
CA LEU A 416 11.03 10.17 -7.74
C LEU A 416 11.30 9.06 -8.76
N PHE A 417 12.16 8.10 -8.43
CA PHE A 417 12.46 6.96 -9.30
C PHE A 417 11.26 6.02 -9.44
N TYR A 418 10.51 5.80 -8.35
CA TYR A 418 9.30 4.98 -8.36
C TYR A 418 8.21 5.60 -9.25
N CYS A 419 7.93 6.89 -9.07
CA CYS A 419 6.99 7.67 -9.88
C CYS A 419 7.42 7.74 -11.35
N LEU A 420 8.70 7.92 -11.64
CA LEU A 420 9.20 7.95 -13.02
C LEU A 420 9.05 6.57 -13.70
N THR A 421 9.35 5.49 -12.97
CA THR A 421 9.14 4.11 -13.44
C THR A 421 7.66 3.87 -13.75
N PHE A 422 6.76 4.29 -12.87
CA PHE A 422 5.33 4.16 -13.10
C PHE A 422 4.83 5.04 -14.25
N ALA A 423 5.27 6.30 -14.36
CA ALA A 423 4.87 7.20 -15.43
C ALA A 423 5.23 6.65 -16.82
N CYS A 424 6.41 6.04 -16.94
CA CYS A 424 6.92 5.48 -18.19
C CYS A 424 6.27 4.13 -18.55
N THR A 425 5.90 3.31 -17.57
CA THR A 425 5.39 1.94 -17.81
C THR A 425 3.87 1.84 -17.73
N GLN A 426 3.26 2.68 -16.90
CA GLN A 426 1.87 2.60 -16.42
C GLN A 426 1.50 1.23 -15.85
N ARG A 427 2.47 0.58 -15.21
CA ARG A 427 2.33 -0.72 -14.53
C ARG A 427 3.00 -0.64 -13.17
N LEU A 428 2.41 -1.32 -12.20
CA LEU A 428 2.90 -1.32 -10.83
C LEU A 428 4.09 -2.25 -10.63
N TRP A 429 4.18 -3.35 -11.38
CA TRP A 429 5.18 -4.39 -11.12
C TRP A 429 6.62 -3.87 -11.07
N ALA A 430 7.00 -2.98 -11.99
CA ALA A 430 8.33 -2.40 -12.00
C ALA A 430 8.57 -1.47 -10.80
N GLY A 431 7.58 -0.66 -10.42
CA GLY A 431 7.66 0.18 -9.21
C GLY A 431 7.80 -0.67 -7.94
N VAL A 432 7.01 -1.73 -7.83
CA VAL A 432 6.99 -2.63 -6.66
C VAL A 432 8.35 -3.30 -6.45
N LEU A 433 8.94 -3.81 -7.53
CA LEU A 433 10.27 -4.41 -7.47
C LEU A 433 11.36 -3.38 -7.20
N LEU A 434 11.30 -2.20 -7.84
CA LEU A 434 12.27 -1.14 -7.61
C LEU A 434 12.29 -0.70 -6.14
N HIS A 435 11.10 -0.53 -5.56
CA HIS A 435 10.92 -0.23 -4.15
C HIS A 435 11.53 -1.30 -3.27
N GLY A 436 11.15 -2.57 -3.50
CA GLY A 436 11.69 -3.69 -2.74
C GLY A 436 13.21 -3.81 -2.79
N LEU A 437 13.82 -3.51 -3.94
CA LEU A 437 15.27 -3.52 -4.12
C LEU A 437 15.97 -2.40 -3.35
N VAL A 438 15.46 -1.17 -3.43
CA VAL A 438 16.05 0.00 -2.73
C VAL A 438 16.01 -0.21 -1.22
N ASP A 439 14.87 -0.65 -0.69
CA ASP A 439 14.72 -0.88 0.75
C ASP A 439 15.59 -2.06 1.21
N ALA A 440 15.61 -3.15 0.45
CA ALA A 440 16.46 -4.29 0.76
C ALA A 440 17.96 -3.93 0.76
N ILE A 441 18.41 -3.02 -0.10
CA ILE A 441 19.79 -2.53 -0.05
C ILE A 441 20.06 -1.79 1.25
N ALA A 442 19.20 -0.84 1.60
CA ALA A 442 19.37 -0.08 2.83
C ALA A 442 19.45 -1.01 4.07
N VAL A 443 18.61 -2.04 4.14
CA VAL A 443 18.62 -2.98 5.27
C VAL A 443 19.74 -4.00 5.20
N VAL A 444 19.84 -4.76 4.10
CA VAL A 444 20.73 -5.92 4.01
C VAL A 444 22.20 -5.50 3.87
N PHE A 445 22.46 -4.41 3.15
CA PHE A 445 23.83 -3.95 2.91
C PHE A 445 24.27 -2.88 3.89
N PHE A 446 23.39 -2.00 4.37
CA PHE A 446 23.78 -0.88 5.25
C PHE A 446 23.25 -0.99 6.68
N GLY A 447 22.44 -2.00 7.02
CA GLY A 447 21.90 -2.19 8.36
C GLY A 447 20.88 -1.10 8.78
N ALA A 448 20.26 -0.41 7.82
CA ALA A 448 19.20 0.54 8.13
C ALA A 448 17.98 -0.19 8.75
N ALA A 449 17.35 0.38 9.77
CA ALA A 449 16.03 -0.07 10.22
C ALA A 449 14.98 0.68 9.43
N LEU A 450 14.91 0.30 8.16
CA LEU A 450 13.62 0.35 7.53
C LEU A 450 12.80 -0.74 8.22
N VAL A 451 11.77 -0.31 8.94
CA VAL A 451 10.78 -1.24 9.48
C VAL A 451 10.08 -1.82 8.25
N ALA A 452 10.58 -2.93 7.72
CA ALA A 452 9.66 -3.85 7.07
C ALA A 452 8.64 -4.17 8.18
N PRO A 453 7.36 -3.79 8.01
CA PRO A 453 6.37 -3.96 9.05
C PRO A 453 6.24 -5.47 9.26
N PHE A 454 6.95 -6.01 10.24
CA PHE A 454 7.02 -7.44 10.48
C PHE A 454 6.08 -7.81 11.59
#